data_AF-A0A961MDY4-F1
#
_entry.id   AF-A0A961MDY4-F1
#
_cell.length_a   1.000
_cell.length_b   1.000
_cell.length_c   1.000
_cell.angle_alpha   90.00
_cell.angle_beta   90.00
_cell.angle_gamma   90.00
#
_symmetry.space_group_name_H-M   'P 1'
#
loop_
_entity.id
_entity.type
_entity.pdbx_description
1 polymer ?
#
loop_
_entity_poly.entity_id
_entity_poly.type
_entity_poly.pdbx_seq_one_letter_code
_entity_poly.pdbx_strand_id
1 'polypeptide(L)'
;MSDQVRQQAEELTTAISEAAQLRLPEPAGDVVPLEQADEPTSAEIQTRMNEIDMESTGSIIGFGSRAQLELQTISQQMLADVRNKDVGPAGDSLRQIVTTIRGFTVSELDTRRERSWWERLTGKAAPLANFMARYETVQGQIDKVTENLLGHETVLLKDIKSLDILYEKTLDFYNELALYIAAGEEKLKELDSITIPAKEAEVQAANQNDTIIRAQELRDLRAARDD
;
A
#
# COMPACT_ATOMS: atom_id res chain seq x y z
N MET A 1 -34.64 7.43 2.79
CA MET A 1 -33.61 7.33 1.73
C MET A 1 -34.05 8.04 0.47
N SER A 2 -33.34 9.10 0.11
CA SER A 2 -33.47 9.76 -1.19
C SER A 2 -32.83 8.91 -2.29
N ASP A 3 -33.28 9.07 -3.53
CA ASP A 3 -32.71 8.36 -4.69
C ASP A 3 -31.21 8.63 -4.85
N GLN A 4 -30.73 9.80 -4.41
CA GLN A 4 -29.31 10.18 -4.41
C GLN A 4 -28.45 9.29 -3.51
N VAL A 5 -28.91 9.00 -2.29
CA VAL A 5 -28.18 8.17 -1.31
C VAL A 5 -28.08 6.73 -1.83
N ARG A 6 -29.13 6.25 -2.49
CA ARG A 6 -29.13 4.92 -3.12
C ARG A 6 -28.15 4.83 -4.27
N GLN A 7 -28.14 5.83 -5.16
CA GLN A 7 -27.19 5.89 -6.26
C GLN A 7 -25.74 5.92 -5.76
N GLN A 8 -25.44 6.74 -4.74
CA GLN A 8 -24.10 6.78 -4.15
C GLN A 8 -23.67 5.45 -3.53
N ALA A 9 -24.58 4.74 -2.87
CA ALA A 9 -24.30 3.40 -2.32
C ALA A 9 -23.97 2.39 -3.44
N GLU A 10 -24.74 2.40 -4.53
CA GLU A 10 -24.53 1.52 -5.68
C GLU A 10 -23.18 1.83 -6.38
N GLU A 11 -22.83 3.10 -6.53
CA GLU A 11 -21.53 3.54 -7.09
C GLU A 11 -20.34 3.12 -6.21
N LEU A 12 -20.41 3.36 -4.89
CA LEU A 12 -19.36 2.96 -3.94
C LEU A 12 -19.20 1.45 -3.87
N THR A 13 -20.30 0.70 -3.82
CA THR A 13 -20.28 -0.77 -3.81
C THR A 13 -19.61 -1.31 -5.07
N THR A 14 -19.93 -0.73 -6.23
CA THR A 14 -19.31 -1.11 -7.51
C THR A 14 -17.81 -0.83 -7.49
N ALA A 15 -17.41 0.38 -7.08
CA ALA A 15 -16.00 0.77 -7.01
C ALA A 15 -15.18 -0.10 -6.04
N ILE A 16 -15.74 -0.46 -4.88
CA ILE A 16 -15.10 -1.36 -3.91
C ILE A 16 -14.95 -2.77 -4.51
N SER A 17 -15.99 -3.28 -5.18
CA SER A 17 -15.95 -4.59 -5.84
C SER A 17 -14.92 -4.65 -6.96
N GLU A 18 -14.82 -3.60 -7.78
CA GLU A 18 -13.82 -3.49 -8.84
C GLU A 18 -12.40 -3.48 -8.26
N ALA A 19 -12.17 -2.67 -7.21
CA ALA A 19 -10.87 -2.59 -6.55
C ALA A 19 -10.47 -3.93 -5.90
N ALA A 20 -11.41 -4.64 -5.28
CA ALA A 20 -11.16 -5.96 -4.68
C ALA A 20 -10.89 -7.08 -5.70
N GLN A 21 -11.29 -6.91 -6.96
CA GLN A 21 -11.07 -7.88 -8.04
C GLN A 21 -9.79 -7.61 -8.84
N LEU A 22 -9.16 -6.45 -8.66
CA LEU A 22 -7.91 -6.10 -9.31
C LEU A 22 -6.82 -7.08 -8.85
N ARG A 23 -6.21 -7.78 -9.80
CA ARG A 23 -5.05 -8.63 -9.52
C ARG A 23 -3.80 -7.76 -9.57
N LEU A 24 -3.11 -7.70 -8.45
CA LEU A 24 -1.84 -7.01 -8.35
C LEU A 24 -0.71 -7.86 -9.00
N PRO A 25 0.26 -7.23 -9.67
CA PRO A 25 1.36 -7.91 -10.35
C PRO A 25 2.30 -8.57 -9.35
N GLU A 26 2.70 -9.82 -9.58
CA GLU A 26 3.64 -10.51 -8.67
C GLU A 26 5.06 -9.92 -8.73
N PRO A 27 5.81 -9.95 -7.61
CA PRO A 27 7.22 -9.56 -7.61
C PRO A 27 8.03 -10.43 -8.56
N ALA A 28 8.92 -9.78 -9.33
CA ALA A 28 9.93 -10.47 -10.10
C ALA A 28 10.72 -11.38 -9.15
N GLY A 29 10.85 -12.66 -9.51
CA GLY A 29 11.42 -13.69 -8.65
C GLY A 29 12.91 -13.50 -8.43
N ASP A 30 13.73 -14.21 -9.19
CA ASP A 30 15.18 -14.21 -9.02
C ASP A 30 15.83 -13.00 -9.70
N VAL A 31 16.96 -12.55 -9.14
CA VAL A 31 17.80 -11.51 -9.75
C VAL A 31 18.28 -12.00 -11.11
N VAL A 32 18.05 -11.21 -12.15
CA VAL A 32 18.43 -11.55 -13.54
C VAL A 32 19.84 -11.00 -13.81
N PRO A 33 20.83 -11.86 -14.13
CA PRO A 33 22.17 -11.42 -14.49
C PRO A 33 22.18 -10.61 -15.79
N LEU A 34 23.19 -9.75 -15.99
CA LEU A 34 23.30 -8.89 -17.18
C LEU A 34 23.27 -9.67 -18.50
N GLU A 35 23.82 -10.88 -18.50
CA GLU A 35 23.89 -11.75 -19.68
C GLU A 35 22.53 -12.29 -20.13
N GLN A 36 21.54 -12.30 -19.23
CA GLN A 36 20.20 -12.88 -19.46
C GLN A 36 19.10 -11.81 -19.43
N ALA A 37 19.44 -10.58 -19.06
CA ALA A 37 18.54 -9.44 -19.05
C ALA A 37 18.16 -9.02 -20.49
N ASP A 38 16.95 -8.50 -20.65
CA ASP A 38 16.56 -7.84 -21.89
C ASP A 38 17.29 -6.49 -22.06
N GLU A 39 17.16 -5.84 -23.21
CA GLU A 39 17.83 -4.56 -23.49
C GLU A 39 17.57 -3.47 -22.42
N PRO A 40 16.31 -3.20 -21.99
CA PRO A 40 16.06 -2.17 -20.99
C PRO A 40 16.64 -2.54 -19.62
N THR A 41 16.46 -3.77 -19.14
CA THR A 41 17.03 -4.18 -17.85
C THR A 41 18.56 -4.17 -17.89
N SER A 42 19.16 -4.59 -19.00
CA SER A 42 20.62 -4.54 -19.17
C SER A 42 21.18 -3.11 -19.09
N ALA A 43 20.49 -2.13 -19.67
CA ALA A 43 20.89 -0.72 -19.61
C ALA A 43 20.83 -0.15 -18.18
N GLU A 44 19.81 -0.54 -17.41
CA GLU A 44 19.65 -0.15 -16.01
C GLU A 44 20.71 -0.79 -15.10
N ILE A 45 21.06 -2.06 -15.34
CA ILE A 45 22.16 -2.74 -14.65
C ILE A 45 23.48 -2.02 -14.93
N GLN A 46 23.79 -1.73 -16.21
CA GLN A 46 25.01 -1.02 -16.59
C GLN A 46 25.08 0.40 -15.98
N THR A 47 23.94 1.10 -15.91
CA THR A 47 23.87 2.42 -15.28
C THR A 47 24.25 2.34 -13.80
N ARG A 48 23.74 1.33 -13.07
CA ARG A 48 24.10 1.10 -11.66
C ARG A 48 25.54 0.61 -11.49
N MET A 49 26.06 -0.21 -12.40
CA MET A 49 27.48 -0.59 -12.40
C MET A 49 28.38 0.64 -12.47
N ASN A 50 27.99 1.66 -13.25
CA ASN A 50 28.71 2.91 -13.39
C ASN A 50 28.55 3.86 -12.19
N GLU A 51 27.64 3.58 -11.25
CA GLU A 51 27.61 4.29 -9.96
C GLU A 51 28.77 3.86 -9.04
N ILE A 52 29.39 2.69 -9.29
CA ILE A 52 30.52 2.17 -8.51
C ILE A 52 31.83 2.66 -9.12
N ASP A 53 32.42 3.65 -8.48
CA ASP A 53 33.77 4.14 -8.74
C ASP A 53 34.77 3.52 -7.75
N MET A 54 35.62 2.63 -8.24
CA MET A 54 36.61 1.91 -7.43
C MET A 54 37.70 2.81 -6.84
N GLU A 55 37.85 4.05 -7.33
CA GLU A 55 38.77 5.03 -6.75
C GLU A 55 38.12 5.83 -5.60
N SER A 56 36.80 5.66 -5.41
CA SER A 56 36.01 6.40 -4.43
C SER A 56 35.33 5.45 -3.44
N THR A 57 35.90 5.33 -2.24
CA THR A 57 35.29 4.62 -1.10
C THR A 57 33.87 5.11 -0.80
N GLY A 58 33.59 6.41 -1.03
CA GLY A 58 32.26 6.98 -0.85
C GLY A 58 31.23 6.43 -1.84
N SER A 59 31.65 6.08 -3.06
CA SER A 59 30.76 5.45 -4.04
C SER A 59 30.40 4.02 -3.63
N ILE A 60 31.41 3.26 -3.16
CA ILE A 60 31.26 1.85 -2.76
C ILE A 60 30.36 1.75 -1.54
N ILE A 61 30.65 2.50 -0.47
CA ILE A 61 29.83 2.54 0.75
C ILE A 61 28.41 3.08 0.45
N GLY A 62 28.31 4.02 -0.48
CA GLY A 62 27.04 4.62 -0.87
C GLY A 62 26.19 3.76 -1.80
N PHE A 63 26.77 2.73 -2.42
CA PHE A 63 26.09 1.88 -3.39
C PHE A 63 24.93 1.12 -2.73
N GLY A 64 23.76 1.17 -3.35
CA GLY A 64 22.53 0.57 -2.79
C GLY A 64 21.92 1.29 -1.57
N SER A 65 22.53 2.37 -1.05
CA SER A 65 21.96 3.15 0.07
C SER A 65 20.57 3.72 -0.25
N ARG A 66 20.32 4.04 -1.52
CA ARG A 66 19.01 4.50 -2.02
C ARG A 66 17.93 3.45 -1.79
N ALA A 67 18.18 2.21 -2.21
CA ALA A 67 17.25 1.09 -2.01
C ALA A 67 17.00 0.85 -0.50
N GLN A 68 18.05 0.93 0.34
CA GLN A 68 17.88 0.77 1.79
C GLN A 68 16.99 1.87 2.43
N LEU A 69 17.09 3.12 1.98
CA LEU A 69 16.24 4.22 2.45
C LEU A 69 14.78 4.07 2.01
N GLU A 70 14.56 3.54 0.81
CA GLU A 70 13.23 3.28 0.28
C GLU A 70 12.49 2.22 1.10
N LEU A 71 13.17 1.13 1.48
CA LEU A 71 12.62 0.12 2.39
C LEU A 71 12.15 0.71 3.73
N GLN A 72 12.95 1.62 4.31
CA GLN A 72 12.59 2.28 5.56
C GLN A 72 11.34 3.16 5.40
N THR A 73 11.25 3.87 4.27
CA THR A 73 10.11 4.74 3.96
C THR A 73 8.82 3.93 3.78
N ILE A 74 8.89 2.83 3.03
CA ILE A 74 7.77 1.90 2.84
C ILE A 74 7.31 1.31 4.18
N SER A 75 8.26 0.86 5.01
CA SER A 75 7.96 0.30 6.33
C SER A 75 7.26 1.30 7.25
N GLN A 76 7.66 2.58 7.24
CA GLN A 76 7.00 3.63 8.01
C GLN A 76 5.58 3.92 7.51
N GLN A 77 5.38 3.94 6.19
CA GLN A 77 4.05 4.11 5.59
C GLN A 77 3.13 2.95 5.99
N MET A 78 3.61 1.70 5.90
CA MET A 78 2.87 0.51 6.38
C MET A 78 2.45 0.64 7.85
N LEU A 79 3.38 1.00 8.73
CA LEU A 79 3.11 1.12 10.17
C LEU A 79 2.11 2.24 10.49
N ALA A 80 2.22 3.38 9.80
CA ALA A 80 1.30 4.50 9.99
C ALA A 80 -0.13 4.12 9.58
N ASP A 81 -0.29 3.44 8.45
CA ASP A 81 -1.58 3.05 7.91
C ASP A 81 -2.25 1.97 8.78
N VAL A 82 -1.50 0.98 9.29
CA VAL A 82 -2.04 -0.04 10.20
C VAL A 82 -2.41 0.56 11.56
N ARG A 83 -1.60 1.46 12.10
CA ARG A 83 -1.87 2.11 13.40
C ARG A 83 -3.13 2.97 13.38
N ASN A 84 -3.44 3.61 12.25
CA ASN A 84 -4.59 4.51 12.12
C ASN A 84 -5.91 3.79 11.78
N LYS A 85 -5.87 2.48 11.51
CA LYS A 85 -7.08 1.69 11.18
C LYS A 85 -7.82 1.24 12.44
N ASP A 86 -8.72 2.10 12.94
CA ASP A 86 -9.71 1.73 13.96
C ASP A 86 -10.82 0.84 13.36
N VAL A 87 -10.67 -0.48 13.53
CA VAL A 87 -11.67 -1.49 13.14
C VAL A 87 -12.82 -1.58 14.15
N GLY A 88 -13.61 -0.51 14.29
CA GLY A 88 -14.67 -0.42 15.31
C GLY A 88 -16.06 0.07 14.87
N PRO A 89 -16.20 1.12 14.04
CA PRO A 89 -17.47 1.87 13.98
C PRO A 89 -18.55 1.30 13.04
N ALA A 90 -18.19 0.49 12.03
CA ALA A 90 -19.18 -0.11 11.13
C ALA A 90 -20.08 -1.13 11.85
N GLY A 91 -19.53 -1.92 12.78
CA GLY A 91 -20.27 -2.91 13.55
C GLY A 91 -21.24 -2.28 14.58
N ASP A 92 -20.93 -1.09 15.09
CA ASP A 92 -21.84 -0.33 15.95
C ASP A 92 -23.01 0.25 15.15
N SER A 93 -22.73 0.76 13.96
CA SER A 93 -23.75 1.27 13.03
C SER A 93 -24.76 0.18 12.62
N LEU A 94 -24.28 -1.03 12.27
CA LEU A 94 -25.16 -2.17 11.95
C LEU A 94 -26.02 -2.62 13.14
N ARG A 95 -25.44 -2.69 14.34
CA ARG A 95 -26.18 -3.01 15.57
C ARG A 95 -27.26 -1.95 15.87
N GLN A 96 -26.99 -0.69 15.59
CA GLN A 96 -27.96 0.39 15.74
C GLN A 96 -29.17 0.21 14.80
N ILE A 97 -28.97 -0.13 13.52
CA ILE A 97 -30.08 -0.44 12.59
C ILE A 97 -30.96 -1.57 13.14
N VAL A 98 -30.33 -2.68 13.53
CA VAL A 98 -31.07 -3.85 14.04
C VAL A 98 -31.87 -3.49 15.29
N THR A 99 -31.32 -2.63 16.16
CA THR A 99 -32.00 -2.13 17.35
C THR A 99 -33.18 -1.22 17.00
N THR A 100 -33.00 -0.30 16.06
CA THR A 100 -34.06 0.60 15.55
C THR A 100 -35.22 -0.20 14.93
N ILE A 101 -34.93 -1.20 14.09
CA ILE A 101 -35.94 -2.07 13.47
C ILE A 101 -36.69 -2.89 14.52
N ARG A 102 -35.98 -3.46 15.51
CA ARG A 102 -36.60 -4.23 16.61
C ARG A 102 -37.47 -3.34 17.51
N GLY A 103 -37.06 -2.11 17.80
CA GLY A 103 -37.84 -1.14 18.57
C GLY A 103 -39.19 -0.79 17.93
N PHE A 104 -39.26 -0.80 16.60
CA PHE A 104 -40.51 -0.61 15.85
C PHE A 104 -41.46 -1.82 15.97
N THR A 105 -40.93 -3.05 16.09
CA THR A 105 -41.75 -4.27 16.26
C THR A 105 -42.30 -4.50 17.67
N VAL A 106 -41.74 -3.86 18.71
CA VAL A 106 -42.07 -4.18 20.12
C VAL A 106 -43.08 -3.20 20.75
N SER A 107 -43.58 -2.20 20.02
CA SER A 107 -44.68 -1.35 20.52
C SER A 107 -45.75 -1.12 19.46
N GLU A 108 -46.62 -2.12 19.30
CA GLU A 108 -48.08 -2.02 19.11
C GLU A 108 -48.64 -3.20 18.30
N LEU A 109 -48.87 -4.34 18.98
CA LEU A 109 -49.95 -5.25 18.60
C LEU A 109 -50.61 -5.82 19.87
N ASP A 110 -51.01 -4.95 20.79
CA ASP A 110 -52.17 -5.26 21.64
C ASP A 110 -53.31 -4.33 21.24
N THR A 111 -53.95 -4.67 20.13
CA THR A 111 -55.12 -4.00 19.57
C THR A 111 -56.42 -4.39 20.31
N ARG A 112 -56.34 -4.98 21.51
CA ARG A 112 -57.49 -5.35 22.35
C ARG A 112 -57.88 -4.29 23.37
N ARG A 113 -57.80 -2.99 23.02
CA ARG A 113 -58.38 -1.93 23.85
C ARG A 113 -59.70 -1.47 23.23
N GLU A 114 -60.80 -1.75 23.93
CA GLU A 114 -62.12 -1.26 23.57
C GLU A 114 -62.11 0.27 23.55
N ARG A 115 -62.50 0.87 22.41
CA ARG A 115 -62.54 2.32 22.22
C ARG A 115 -63.50 2.95 23.23
N SER A 116 -63.02 3.92 24.02
CA SER A 116 -63.86 4.64 24.98
C SER A 116 -64.88 5.53 24.26
N TRP A 117 -66.10 5.63 24.79
CA TRP A 117 -67.20 6.35 24.15
C TRP A 117 -66.88 7.83 23.83
N TRP A 118 -65.99 8.45 24.62
CA TRP A 118 -65.47 9.81 24.41
C TRP A 118 -64.57 9.95 23.16
N GLU A 119 -63.87 8.89 22.77
CA GLU A 119 -62.97 8.90 21.60
C GLU A 119 -63.76 8.78 20.29
N ARG A 120 -64.89 8.06 20.31
CA ARG A 120 -65.85 8.01 19.20
C ARG A 120 -66.54 9.36 18.98
N LEU A 121 -66.82 10.11 20.04
CA LEU A 121 -67.54 11.39 19.98
C LEU A 121 -66.65 12.56 19.52
N THR A 122 -65.35 12.52 19.81
CA THR A 122 -64.43 13.62 19.51
C THR A 122 -63.72 13.51 18.15
N GLY A 123 -63.98 12.45 17.38
CA GLY A 123 -63.37 12.25 16.06
C GLY A 123 -61.83 12.26 16.08
N LYS A 124 -61.22 11.96 17.23
CA LYS A 124 -59.78 12.13 17.43
C LYS A 124 -58.99 11.14 16.59
N ALA A 125 -58.42 11.64 15.49
CA ALA A 125 -57.39 10.99 14.66
C ALA A 125 -56.01 10.90 15.36
N ALA A 126 -55.99 10.75 16.69
CA ALA A 126 -54.77 10.69 17.49
C ALA A 126 -53.87 9.45 17.25
N PRO A 127 -54.30 8.34 16.61
CA PRO A 127 -53.38 7.25 16.28
C PRO A 127 -52.49 7.53 15.06
N LEU A 128 -52.96 8.34 14.10
CA LEU A 128 -52.24 8.55 12.84
C LEU A 128 -51.07 9.54 13.00
N ALA A 129 -51.26 10.61 13.77
CA ALA A 129 -50.20 11.58 14.05
C ALA A 129 -49.04 10.94 14.83
N ASN A 130 -49.33 10.08 15.82
CA ASN A 130 -48.31 9.35 16.58
C ASN A 130 -47.57 8.33 15.71
N PHE A 131 -48.26 7.63 14.82
CA PHE A 131 -47.64 6.73 13.84
C PHE A 131 -46.73 7.49 12.87
N MET A 132 -47.19 8.61 12.32
CA MET A 132 -46.39 9.45 11.41
C MET A 132 -45.14 10.00 12.09
N ALA A 133 -45.24 10.50 13.33
CA ALA A 133 -44.09 10.98 14.09
C ALA A 133 -43.06 9.87 14.39
N ARG A 134 -43.53 8.64 14.70
CA ARG A 134 -42.65 7.47 14.90
C ARG A 134 -42.00 7.03 13.59
N TYR A 135 -42.75 7.03 12.49
CA TYR A 135 -42.23 6.74 11.16
C TYR A 135 -41.14 7.74 10.76
N GLU A 136 -41.37 9.04 10.96
CA GLU A 136 -40.40 10.10 10.70
C GLU A 136 -39.13 9.92 11.55
N THR A 137 -39.29 9.53 12.82
CA THR A 137 -38.16 9.22 13.72
C THR A 137 -37.34 8.02 13.22
N VAL A 138 -37.99 6.94 12.83
CA VAL A 138 -37.32 5.73 12.30
C VAL A 138 -36.63 6.03 10.97
N GLN A 139 -37.30 6.77 10.08
CA GLN A 139 -36.73 7.20 8.82
C GLN A 139 -35.45 8.02 9.06
N GLY A 140 -35.48 8.99 9.98
CA GLY A 140 -34.29 9.76 10.35
C GLY A 140 -33.16 8.93 10.95
N GLN A 141 -33.48 7.89 11.73
CA GLN A 141 -32.47 6.95 12.25
C GLN A 141 -31.85 6.09 11.13
N ILE A 142 -32.66 5.61 10.19
CA ILE A 142 -32.19 4.85 9.03
C ILE A 142 -31.31 5.73 8.13
N ASP A 143 -31.74 6.97 7.84
CA ASP A 143 -30.97 7.90 7.03
C ASP A 143 -29.61 8.20 7.68
N LYS A 144 -29.57 8.42 9.01
CA LYS A 144 -28.31 8.62 9.76
C LYS A 144 -27.38 7.40 9.69
N VAL A 145 -27.91 6.18 9.84
CA VAL A 145 -27.04 5.01 9.74
C VAL A 145 -26.57 4.79 8.32
N THR A 146 -27.41 5.06 7.32
CA THR A 146 -27.03 4.97 5.92
C THR A 146 -25.88 5.93 5.59
N GLU A 147 -25.97 7.18 6.06
CA GLU A 147 -24.90 8.17 5.90
C GLU A 147 -23.58 7.73 6.57
N ASN A 148 -23.66 7.17 7.79
CA ASN A 148 -22.48 6.60 8.45
C ASN A 148 -21.86 5.45 7.64
N LEU A 149 -22.68 4.53 7.11
CA LEU A 149 -22.20 3.40 6.31
C LEU A 149 -21.56 3.88 5.00
N LEU A 150 -22.16 4.84 4.30
CA LEU A 150 -21.56 5.48 3.11
C LEU A 150 -20.21 6.14 3.42
N GLY A 151 -20.09 6.77 4.58
CA GLY A 151 -18.81 7.30 5.07
C GLY A 151 -17.76 6.20 5.24
N HIS A 152 -18.14 5.07 5.84
CA HIS A 152 -17.24 3.92 5.99
C HIS A 152 -16.84 3.28 4.66
N GLU A 153 -17.78 3.12 3.72
CA GLU A 153 -17.48 2.61 2.38
C GLU A 153 -16.50 3.53 1.64
N THR A 154 -16.65 4.85 1.79
CA THR A 154 -15.70 5.82 1.22
C THR A 154 -14.31 5.68 1.83
N VAL A 155 -14.21 5.48 3.15
CA VAL A 155 -12.93 5.23 3.82
C VAL A 155 -12.33 3.91 3.34
N LEU A 156 -13.13 2.84 3.27
CA LEU A 156 -12.69 1.53 2.80
C LEU A 156 -12.13 1.60 1.37
N LEU A 157 -12.80 2.30 0.46
CA LEU A 157 -12.32 2.48 -0.91
C LEU A 157 -10.98 3.23 -0.95
N LYS A 158 -10.81 4.25 -0.11
CA LYS A 158 -9.53 4.97 0.02
C LYS A 158 -8.43 4.06 0.56
N ASP A 159 -8.75 3.24 1.55
CA ASP A 159 -7.81 2.30 2.16
C ASP A 159 -7.37 1.21 1.19
N ILE A 160 -8.28 0.70 0.34
CA ILE A 160 -7.92 -0.26 -0.72
C ILE A 160 -6.93 0.40 -1.68
N LYS A 161 -7.24 1.61 -2.16
CA LYS A 161 -6.33 2.35 -3.05
C LYS A 161 -4.99 2.69 -2.41
N SER A 162 -4.96 2.99 -1.11
CA SER A 162 -3.70 3.25 -0.42
C SER A 162 -2.85 1.99 -0.30
N LEU A 163 -3.48 0.83 -0.08
CA LEU A 163 -2.81 -0.47 -0.10
C LEU A 163 -2.27 -0.82 -1.50
N ASP A 164 -3.01 -0.51 -2.56
CA ASP A 164 -2.54 -0.72 -3.94
C ASP A 164 -1.27 0.11 -4.22
N ILE A 165 -1.29 1.40 -3.87
CA ILE A 165 -0.11 2.28 -4.01
C ILE A 165 1.07 1.75 -3.18
N LEU A 166 0.80 1.29 -1.97
CA LEU A 166 1.84 0.75 -1.09
C LEU A 166 2.45 -0.54 -1.66
N TYR A 167 1.61 -1.36 -2.29
CA TYR A 167 2.05 -2.56 -2.98
C TYR A 167 2.92 -2.23 -4.19
N GLU A 168 2.50 -1.29 -5.04
CA GLU A 168 3.29 -0.81 -6.19
C GLU A 168 4.67 -0.31 -5.75
N LYS A 169 4.74 0.54 -4.73
CA LYS A 169 6.02 1.00 -4.17
C LYS A 169 6.89 -0.14 -3.65
N THR A 170 6.27 -1.16 -3.06
CA THR A 170 6.99 -2.33 -2.55
C THR A 170 7.57 -3.15 -3.70
N LEU A 171 6.81 -3.29 -4.79
CA LEU A 171 7.26 -3.95 -6.01
C LEU A 171 8.42 -3.19 -6.66
N ASP A 172 8.28 -1.88 -6.80
CA ASP A 172 9.34 -0.99 -7.33
C ASP A 172 10.62 -1.10 -6.51
N PHE A 173 10.50 -1.09 -5.17
CA PHE A 173 11.63 -1.32 -4.27
C PHE A 173 12.34 -2.66 -4.55
N TYR A 174 11.60 -3.76 -4.70
CA TYR A 174 12.21 -5.06 -4.99
C TYR A 174 12.91 -5.09 -6.35
N ASN A 175 12.29 -4.49 -7.37
CA ASN A 175 12.89 -4.37 -8.69
C ASN A 175 14.18 -3.55 -8.65
N GLU A 176 14.17 -2.41 -7.95
CA GLU A 176 15.34 -1.54 -7.78
C GLU A 176 16.47 -2.27 -7.03
N LEU A 177 16.12 -2.99 -5.96
CA LEU A 177 17.08 -3.81 -5.22
C LEU A 177 17.70 -4.91 -6.10
N ALA A 178 16.89 -5.59 -6.92
CA ALA A 178 17.39 -6.61 -7.83
C ALA A 178 18.38 -6.04 -8.86
N LEU A 179 18.11 -4.84 -9.41
CA LEU A 179 19.02 -4.15 -10.31
C LEU A 179 20.35 -3.79 -9.63
N TYR A 180 20.30 -3.31 -8.38
CA TYR A 180 21.50 -3.02 -7.59
C TYR A 180 22.33 -4.27 -7.30
N ILE A 181 21.69 -5.38 -6.94
CA ILE A 181 22.37 -6.66 -6.71
C ILE A 181 23.04 -7.14 -8.00
N ALA A 182 22.30 -7.18 -9.11
CA ALA A 182 22.83 -7.60 -10.41
C ALA A 182 24.03 -6.74 -10.83
N ALA A 183 23.94 -5.41 -10.66
CA ALA A 183 25.02 -4.50 -10.97
C ALA A 183 26.26 -4.73 -10.08
N GLY A 184 26.07 -4.96 -8.78
CA GLY A 184 27.18 -5.28 -7.87
C GLY A 184 27.87 -6.60 -8.23
N GLU A 185 27.09 -7.64 -8.50
CA GLU A 185 27.60 -8.96 -8.90
C GLU A 185 28.39 -8.89 -10.22
N GLU A 186 27.86 -8.19 -11.23
CA GLU A 186 28.55 -8.01 -12.50
C GLU A 186 29.79 -7.13 -12.37
N LYS A 187 29.77 -6.11 -11.50
CA LYS A 187 30.97 -5.31 -11.23
C LYS A 187 32.07 -6.15 -10.58
N LEU A 188 31.73 -6.98 -9.60
CA LEU A 188 32.69 -7.91 -8.98
C LEU A 188 33.27 -8.88 -10.02
N LYS A 189 32.42 -9.42 -10.90
CA LYS A 189 32.85 -10.30 -11.98
C LYS A 189 33.80 -9.62 -12.97
N GLU A 190 33.52 -8.37 -13.36
CA GLU A 190 34.41 -7.54 -14.20
C GLU A 190 35.76 -7.31 -13.50
N LEU A 191 35.75 -6.97 -12.20
CA LEU A 191 36.97 -6.74 -11.42
C LEU A 191 37.84 -8.00 -11.35
N ASP A 192 37.22 -9.14 -11.08
CA ASP A 192 37.91 -10.42 -10.92
C ASP A 192 38.48 -10.98 -12.21
N SER A 193 37.74 -10.83 -13.31
CA SER A 193 38.11 -11.46 -14.58
C SER A 193 38.96 -10.56 -15.49
N ILE A 194 38.86 -9.23 -15.32
CA ILE A 194 39.47 -8.27 -16.25
C ILE A 194 40.37 -7.29 -15.49
N THR A 195 39.80 -6.48 -14.60
CA THR A 195 40.48 -5.28 -14.07
C THR A 195 41.65 -5.61 -13.16
N ILE A 196 41.47 -6.52 -12.19
CA ILE A 196 42.54 -6.93 -11.27
C ILE A 196 43.64 -7.70 -12.00
N PRO A 197 43.35 -8.71 -12.84
CA PRO A 197 44.38 -9.38 -13.64
C PRO A 197 45.16 -8.43 -14.55
N ALA A 198 44.49 -7.45 -15.18
CA ALA A 198 45.16 -6.44 -15.99
C ALA A 198 46.10 -5.58 -15.13
N LYS A 199 45.67 -5.16 -13.94
CA LYS A 199 46.48 -4.37 -13.01
C LYS A 199 47.68 -5.16 -12.47
N GLU A 200 47.51 -6.45 -12.22
CA GLU A 200 48.62 -7.36 -11.87
C GLU A 200 49.67 -7.42 -12.97
N ALA A 201 49.26 -7.54 -14.23
CA ALA A 201 50.17 -7.52 -15.37
C ALA A 201 50.92 -6.18 -15.49
N GLU A 202 50.25 -5.05 -15.22
CA GLU A 202 50.89 -3.73 -15.18
C GLU A 202 51.96 -3.60 -14.09
N VAL A 203 51.73 -4.21 -12.91
CA VAL A 203 52.71 -4.25 -11.81
C VAL A 203 53.92 -5.09 -12.23
N GLN A 204 53.71 -6.24 -12.86
CA GLN A 204 54.78 -7.13 -13.33
C GLN A 204 55.64 -6.48 -14.43
N ALA A 205 55.03 -5.65 -15.29
CA ALA A 205 55.72 -4.96 -16.38
C ALA A 205 56.37 -3.62 -15.98
N ALA A 206 56.18 -3.15 -14.74
CA ALA A 206 56.68 -1.84 -14.30
C ALA A 206 58.19 -1.83 -14.01
N ASN A 207 58.84 -0.70 -14.29
CA ASN A 207 60.22 -0.43 -13.88
C ASN A 207 60.30 -0.15 -12.37
N GLN A 208 61.48 -0.32 -11.76
CA GLN A 208 61.69 -0.20 -10.29
C GLN A 208 61.06 1.04 -9.63
N ASN A 209 61.04 2.19 -10.32
CA ASN A 209 60.47 3.42 -9.77
C ASN A 209 58.93 3.42 -9.76
N ASP A 210 58.30 2.72 -10.70
CA ASP A 210 56.83 2.68 -10.86
C ASP A 210 56.21 1.44 -10.18
N THR A 211 57.01 0.40 -9.94
CA THR A 211 56.54 -0.86 -9.33
C THR A 211 55.90 -0.62 -7.96
N ILE A 212 56.45 0.28 -7.15
CA ILE A 212 55.94 0.56 -5.79
C ILE A 212 54.55 1.22 -5.87
N ILE A 213 54.38 2.23 -6.72
CA ILE A 213 53.12 2.96 -6.87
C ILE A 213 52.03 2.02 -7.41
N ARG A 214 52.33 1.26 -8.47
CA ARG A 214 51.36 0.34 -9.06
C ARG A 214 50.97 -0.81 -8.13
N ALA A 215 51.91 -1.31 -7.31
CA ALA A 215 51.61 -2.33 -6.32
C ALA A 215 50.68 -1.80 -5.21
N GLN A 216 50.83 -0.53 -4.84
CA GLN A 216 49.92 0.13 -3.90
C GLN A 216 48.52 0.28 -4.52
N GLU A 217 48.43 0.77 -5.76
CA GLU A 217 47.14 0.88 -6.49
C GLU A 217 46.43 -0.48 -6.62
N LEU A 218 47.16 -1.55 -6.92
CA LEU A 218 46.61 -2.91 -6.95
C LEU A 218 46.07 -3.35 -5.59
N ARG A 219 46.79 -3.04 -4.51
CA ARG A 219 46.33 -3.35 -3.15
C ARG A 219 45.06 -2.59 -2.82
N ASP A 220 45.01 -1.31 -3.16
CA ASP A 220 43.87 -0.45 -2.88
C ASP A 220 42.65 -0.88 -3.70
N LEU A 221 42.84 -1.27 -4.97
CA LEU A 221 41.79 -1.86 -5.80
C LEU A 221 41.22 -3.16 -5.21
N ARG A 222 42.09 -4.06 -4.70
CA ARG A 222 41.66 -5.31 -4.06
C ARG A 222 40.92 -5.05 -2.74
N ALA A 223 41.39 -4.09 -1.96
CA ALA A 223 40.69 -3.68 -0.74
C ALA A 223 39.31 -3.11 -1.07
N ALA A 224 39.22 -2.23 -2.07
CA ALA A 224 37.97 -1.63 -2.53
C ALA A 224 36.98 -2.67 -3.11
N ARG A 225 37.47 -3.78 -3.66
CA ARG A 225 36.61 -4.89 -4.11
C ARG A 225 36.02 -5.68 -2.92
N ASP A 226 36.79 -5.82 -1.85
CA ASP A 226 36.39 -6.61 -0.69
C ASP A 226 35.44 -5.83 0.27
N ASP A 227 35.41 -4.50 0.15
CA ASP A 227 34.48 -3.58 0.83
C ASP A 227 33.10 -3.54 0.17
#